data_AF-X0WPD7-F1
#
_entry.id   AF-X0WPD7-F1
#
_cell.length_a   1.000
_cell.length_b   1.000
_cell.length_c   1.000
_cell.angle_alpha   90.00
_cell.angle_beta   90.00
_cell.angle_gamma   90.00
#
_symmetry.space_group_name_H-M   'P 1'
#
loop_
_entity.id
_entity.type
_entity.pdbx_description
1 polymer ?
#
loop_
_entity_poly.entity_id
_entity_poly.type
_entity_poly.pdbx_seq_one_letter_code
_entity_poly.pdbx_strand_id
1 'polypeptide(L)'
;GLNSPFCGMIQAIKDYDIRNAIVTSNWIMEVDLANCKGCGECVKACPVDAIDLAEEGENKKKRRWAVRDERVCLGCGACYTVCESGAISMKSRAQRVFTPETIFDRMVAMAIERGKLAELLFDEPERLSHRALGRIVGVLQKSPPFKAAMAIKPLRSAFMNAIVKGAKRSSGEIGDVVG
;
A
#
# COMPACT_ATOMS: atom_id res chain seq x y z
N GLY A 1 13.65 22.30 -13.38
CA GLY A 1 12.60 23.35 -13.45
C GLY A 1 11.25 22.70 -13.64
N LEU A 2 10.16 23.32 -13.15
CA LEU A 2 8.79 22.79 -13.09
C LEU A 2 8.15 22.34 -14.44
N ASN A 3 8.87 22.42 -15.56
CA ASN A 3 8.40 22.04 -16.90
C ASN A 3 8.69 20.56 -17.24
N SER A 4 8.59 19.64 -16.27
CA SER A 4 8.68 18.21 -16.54
C SER A 4 7.27 17.62 -16.73
N PRO A 5 6.98 16.89 -17.83
CA PRO A 5 5.64 16.34 -18.11
C PRO A 5 5.12 15.42 -17.00
N PHE A 6 6.01 14.83 -16.21
CA PHE A 6 5.67 14.01 -15.05
C PHE A 6 5.03 14.83 -13.90
N CYS A 7 5.42 16.09 -13.75
CA CYS A 7 4.89 16.97 -12.72
C CYS A 7 3.44 17.39 -13.04
N GLY A 8 3.12 17.61 -14.32
CA GLY A 8 1.76 17.98 -14.76
C GLY A 8 0.72 16.89 -14.52
N MET A 9 1.06 15.61 -14.75
CA MET A 9 0.15 14.49 -14.45
C MET A 9 -0.13 14.38 -12.95
N ILE A 10 0.89 14.55 -12.10
CA ILE A 10 0.72 14.50 -10.65
C ILE A 10 -0.16 15.65 -10.16
N GLN A 11 0.03 16.86 -10.72
CA GLN A 11 -0.83 18.00 -10.41
C GLN A 11 -2.29 17.76 -10.85
N ALA A 12 -2.53 17.25 -12.05
CA ALA A 12 -3.89 16.92 -12.48
C ALA A 12 -4.55 15.91 -11.52
N ILE A 13 -3.83 14.89 -11.08
CA ILE A 13 -4.37 13.89 -10.15
C ILE A 13 -4.72 14.49 -8.79
N LYS A 14 -3.94 15.47 -8.32
CA LYS A 14 -4.28 16.28 -7.14
C LYS A 14 -5.53 17.11 -7.40
N ASP A 15 -5.58 17.86 -8.49
CA ASP A 15 -6.65 18.82 -8.80
C ASP A 15 -8.01 18.13 -8.99
N TYR A 16 -8.01 16.92 -9.54
CA TYR A 16 -9.21 16.08 -9.73
C TYR A 16 -9.43 15.05 -8.60
N ASP A 17 -8.65 15.09 -7.53
CA ASP A 17 -8.71 14.19 -6.36
C ASP A 17 -8.67 12.68 -6.68
N ILE A 18 -7.97 12.29 -7.76
CA ILE A 18 -7.90 10.90 -8.24
C ILE A 18 -6.68 10.17 -7.63
N ARG A 19 -6.43 10.36 -6.34
CA ARG A 19 -5.15 9.97 -5.69
C ARG A 19 -4.84 8.46 -5.78
N ASN A 20 -5.87 7.63 -5.89
CA ASN A 20 -5.74 6.18 -6.07
C ASN A 20 -5.20 5.76 -7.45
N ALA A 21 -5.09 6.69 -8.41
CA ALA A 21 -4.54 6.42 -9.75
C ALA A 21 -3.00 6.42 -9.79
N ILE A 22 -2.33 6.87 -8.72
CA ILE A 22 -0.85 6.90 -8.64
C ILE A 22 -0.38 5.91 -7.59
N VAL A 23 0.57 5.07 -7.99
CA VAL A 23 1.27 4.19 -7.05
C VAL A 23 2.29 5.03 -6.25
N THR A 24 2.21 4.96 -4.92
CA THR A 24 3.22 5.56 -4.04
C THR A 24 4.56 4.84 -4.14
N SER A 25 5.66 5.57 -4.03
CA SER A 25 6.99 4.94 -3.99
C SER A 25 7.19 4.13 -2.70
N ASN A 26 8.21 3.27 -2.69
CA ASN A 26 8.64 2.55 -1.48
C ASN A 26 9.32 3.45 -0.44
N TRP A 27 9.44 4.76 -0.70
CA TRP A 27 10.10 5.71 0.18
C TRP A 27 9.09 6.67 0.82
N ILE A 28 9.45 7.22 1.97
CA ILE A 28 8.68 8.23 2.69
C ILE A 28 9.63 9.25 3.31
N MET A 29 9.27 10.53 3.26
CA MET A 29 10.08 11.58 3.87
C MET A 29 9.99 11.49 5.40
N GLU A 30 11.04 11.85 6.12
CA GLU A 30 11.02 12.03 7.58
C GLU A 30 11.79 13.30 7.94
N VAL A 31 11.28 14.03 8.93
CA VAL A 31 11.82 15.33 9.35
C VAL A 31 12.55 15.18 10.66
N ASP A 32 13.82 15.58 10.67
CA ASP A 32 14.60 15.78 11.90
C ASP A 32 14.23 17.14 12.50
N LEU A 33 13.49 17.10 13.61
CA LEU A 33 13.01 18.29 14.31
C LEU A 33 14.14 19.13 14.90
N ALA A 34 15.31 18.56 15.19
CA ALA A 34 16.45 19.29 15.73
C ALA A 34 17.10 20.19 14.67
N ASN A 35 17.18 19.70 13.44
CA ASN A 35 17.80 20.41 12.32
C ASN A 35 16.81 21.20 11.47
N CYS A 36 15.50 20.97 11.62
CA CYS A 36 14.46 21.67 10.87
C CYS A 36 14.37 23.14 11.31
N LYS A 37 14.56 24.06 10.36
CA LYS A 37 14.43 25.50 10.56
C LYS A 37 13.02 26.05 10.33
N GLY A 38 12.08 25.21 9.87
CA GLY A 38 10.71 25.63 9.58
C GLY A 38 10.56 26.64 8.44
N CYS A 39 11.49 26.66 7.47
CA CYS A 39 11.52 27.66 6.39
C CYS A 39 10.39 27.52 5.34
N GLY A 40 9.83 26.32 5.19
CA GLY A 40 8.70 26.06 4.28
C GLY A 40 9.06 25.77 2.82
N GLU A 41 10.33 25.71 2.44
CA GLU A 41 10.71 25.38 1.05
C GLU A 41 10.24 23.98 0.63
N CYS A 42 10.23 23.02 1.56
CA CYS A 42 9.67 21.69 1.33
C CYS A 42 8.17 21.70 1.03
N VAL A 43 7.40 22.62 1.63
CA VAL A 43 5.95 22.78 1.38
C VAL A 43 5.73 23.22 -0.07
N LYS A 44 6.45 24.27 -0.51
CA LYS A 44 6.35 24.79 -1.88
C LYS A 44 6.77 23.77 -2.93
N ALA A 45 7.76 22.94 -2.62
CA ALA A 45 8.27 21.92 -3.53
C ALA A 45 7.38 20.67 -3.63
N CYS A 46 6.38 20.50 -2.75
CA CYS A 46 5.56 19.30 -2.71
C CYS A 46 4.50 19.33 -3.82
N PRO A 47 4.54 18.42 -4.81
CA PRO A 47 3.59 18.46 -5.94
C PRO A 47 2.17 18.01 -5.56
N VAL A 48 2.01 17.43 -4.37
CA VAL A 48 0.76 16.83 -3.88
C VAL A 48 0.31 17.42 -2.54
N ASP A 49 0.93 18.53 -2.10
CA ASP A 49 0.62 19.22 -0.84
C ASP A 49 0.60 18.28 0.39
N ALA A 50 1.49 17.29 0.42
CA ALA A 50 1.59 16.35 1.53
C ALA A 50 2.34 16.91 2.75
N ILE A 51 2.72 18.20 2.76
CA ILE A 51 3.61 18.79 3.76
C ILE A 51 3.03 20.12 4.22
N ASP A 52 2.91 20.29 5.54
CA ASP A 52 2.49 21.51 6.21
C ASP A 52 3.57 22.00 7.19
N LEU A 53 3.38 23.21 7.74
CA LEU A 53 4.21 23.73 8.83
C LEU A 53 3.40 23.76 10.13
N ALA A 54 3.84 22.96 11.10
CA ALA A 54 3.37 23.09 12.48
C ALA A 54 4.12 24.21 13.19
N GLU A 55 3.48 24.78 14.20
CA GLU A 55 4.02 25.88 15.00
C GLU A 55 3.67 25.67 16.47
N GLU A 56 4.63 25.95 17.35
CA GLU A 56 4.45 25.90 18.80
C GLU A 56 5.16 27.07 19.48
N GLY A 57 4.54 27.58 20.54
CA GLY A 57 5.04 28.68 21.36
C GLY A 57 4.31 30.00 21.16
N GLU A 58 4.47 30.90 22.13
CA GLU A 58 3.83 32.21 22.13
C GLU A 58 4.81 33.35 21.79
N ASN A 59 4.28 34.43 21.20
CA ASN A 59 5.01 35.66 20.89
C ASN A 59 6.28 35.43 20.04
N LYS A 60 7.42 36.03 20.42
CA LYS A 60 8.68 36.02 19.65
C LYS A 60 9.45 34.68 19.71
N LYS A 61 8.94 33.65 20.40
CA LYS A 61 9.60 32.33 20.54
C LYS A 61 8.87 31.21 19.79
N LYS A 62 8.20 31.53 18.69
CA LYS A 62 7.51 30.54 17.85
C LYS A 62 8.52 29.62 17.16
N ARG A 63 8.46 28.33 17.48
CA ARG A 63 9.19 27.28 16.76
C ARG A 63 8.29 26.71 15.67
N ARG A 64 8.84 26.54 14.47
CA ARG A 64 8.13 25.95 13.33
C ARG A 64 8.88 24.75 12.79
N TRP A 65 8.16 23.73 12.33
CA TRP A 65 8.75 22.57 11.68
C TRP A 65 7.81 21.99 10.63
N ALA A 66 8.40 21.28 9.66
CA ALA A 66 7.65 20.59 8.63
C ALA A 66 6.97 19.34 9.18
N VAL A 67 5.72 19.10 8.80
CA VAL A 67 4.93 17.91 9.13
C VAL A 67 4.41 17.30 7.84
N ARG A 68 4.44 15.98 7.73
CA ARG A 68 4.03 15.23 6.53
C ARG A 68 2.71 14.50 6.78
N ASP A 69 1.75 14.60 5.87
CA ASP A 69 0.64 13.63 5.78
C ASP A 69 1.12 12.36 5.05
N GLU A 70 1.22 11.26 5.79
CA GLU A 70 1.65 9.95 5.30
C GLU A 70 0.73 9.35 4.23
N ARG A 71 -0.56 9.67 4.26
CA ARG A 71 -1.57 9.16 3.32
C ARG A 71 -1.44 9.82 1.95
N VAL A 72 -0.93 11.04 1.91
CA VAL A 72 -0.82 11.85 0.68
C VAL A 72 0.60 11.82 0.12
N CYS A 73 1.61 11.68 0.97
CA CYS A 73 3.00 11.66 0.54
C CYS A 73 3.24 10.58 -0.51
N LEU A 74 3.70 10.95 -1.70
CA LEU A 74 4.07 9.98 -2.75
C LEU A 74 5.48 9.40 -2.57
N GLY A 75 6.30 10.02 -1.73
CA GLY A 75 7.71 9.64 -1.56
C GLY A 75 8.59 9.98 -2.77
N CYS A 76 8.32 11.10 -3.46
CA CYS A 76 9.05 11.51 -4.67
C CYS A 76 10.42 12.18 -4.40
N GLY A 77 10.69 12.61 -3.15
CA GLY A 77 11.96 13.20 -2.77
C GLY A 77 12.17 14.68 -3.14
N ALA A 78 11.18 15.36 -3.74
CA ALA A 78 11.31 16.79 -4.08
C ALA A 78 11.65 17.66 -2.85
N CYS A 79 11.02 17.36 -1.70
CA CYS A 79 11.27 18.06 -0.44
C CYS A 79 12.69 17.82 0.10
N TYR A 80 13.26 16.64 -0.13
CA TYR A 80 14.63 16.31 0.28
C TYR A 80 15.64 17.17 -0.48
N THR A 81 15.47 17.32 -1.80
CA THR A 81 16.39 18.08 -2.65
C THR A 81 16.45 19.57 -2.31
N VAL A 82 15.34 20.16 -1.87
CA VAL A 82 15.27 21.60 -1.53
C VAL A 82 15.64 21.91 -0.07
N CYS A 83 15.90 20.89 0.76
CA CYS A 83 16.15 21.09 2.18
C CYS A 83 17.62 21.47 2.43
N GLU A 84 17.93 22.76 2.37
CA GLU A 84 19.29 23.27 2.61
C GLU A 84 19.82 22.99 4.03
N SER A 85 18.94 22.84 5.02
CA SER A 85 19.33 22.51 6.39
C SER A 85 19.62 21.01 6.59
N GLY A 86 19.42 20.16 5.58
CA GLY A 86 19.60 18.72 5.68
C GLY A 86 18.65 18.02 6.65
N ALA A 87 17.55 18.68 7.03
CA ALA A 87 16.61 18.18 8.04
C ALA A 87 15.63 17.13 7.51
N ILE A 88 15.61 16.86 6.21
CA ILE A 88 14.73 15.86 5.59
C ILE A 88 15.56 14.64 5.21
N SER A 89 15.03 13.45 5.49
CA SER A 89 15.58 12.16 5.06
C SER A 89 14.50 11.32 4.38
N MET A 90 14.90 10.33 3.57
CA MET A 90 13.97 9.38 2.95
C MET A 90 14.16 8.00 3.58
N LYS A 91 13.09 7.43 4.14
CA LYS A 91 13.08 6.09 4.73
C LYS A 91 12.19 5.14 3.93
N SER A 92 12.41 3.83 4.06
CA SER A 92 11.57 2.84 3.41
C SER A 92 10.20 2.72 4.11
N ARG A 93 9.14 2.56 3.32
CA ARG A 93 7.79 2.28 3.85
C ARG A 93 7.70 0.85 4.37
N ALA A 94 7.00 0.66 5.49
CA ALA A 94 6.76 -0.66 6.07
C ALA A 94 5.82 -1.53 5.22
N GLN A 95 4.90 -0.92 4.46
CA GLN A 95 3.89 -1.62 3.68
C GLN A 95 4.18 -1.47 2.18
N ARG A 96 4.59 -2.56 1.53
CA ARG A 96 4.71 -2.62 0.07
C ARG A 96 3.31 -2.68 -0.54
N VAL A 97 2.96 -1.67 -1.34
CA VAL A 97 1.74 -1.69 -2.15
C VAL A 97 1.87 -2.84 -3.15
N PHE A 98 0.87 -3.71 -3.21
CA PHE A 98 0.80 -4.76 -4.23
C PHE A 98 0.55 -4.07 -5.57
N THR A 99 1.61 -3.79 -6.31
CA THR A 99 1.48 -3.44 -7.73
C THR A 99 1.22 -4.74 -8.47
N PRO A 100 0.06 -4.94 -9.10
CA PRO A 100 -0.15 -6.10 -9.94
C PRO A 100 0.90 -6.08 -11.07
N GLU A 101 1.88 -6.98 -10.98
CA GLU A 101 3.04 -7.04 -11.87
C GLU A 101 2.65 -7.55 -13.28
N THR A 102 1.50 -8.22 -13.38
CA THR A 102 1.00 -8.82 -14.62
C THR A 102 -0.45 -8.45 -14.92
N ILE A 103 -0.85 -8.62 -16.19
CA ILE A 103 -2.24 -8.46 -16.65
C ILE A 103 -3.18 -9.37 -15.83
N PHE A 104 -2.72 -10.59 -15.51
CA PHE A 104 -3.47 -11.53 -14.69
C PHE A 104 -3.71 -11.01 -13.27
N ASP A 105 -2.69 -10.44 -12.62
CA ASP A 105 -2.85 -9.85 -11.29
C ASP A 105 -3.85 -8.69 -11.29
N ARG A 106 -3.89 -7.90 -12.38
CA ARG A 106 -4.90 -6.84 -12.56
C ARG A 106 -6.31 -7.42 -12.73
N MET A 107 -6.46 -8.49 -13.52
CA MET A 107 -7.74 -9.17 -13.69
C MET A 107 -8.26 -9.75 -12.38
N VAL A 108 -7.38 -10.38 -11.59
CA VAL A 108 -7.73 -10.92 -10.26
C VAL A 108 -8.11 -9.79 -9.30
N ALA A 109 -7.35 -8.69 -9.28
CA ALA A 109 -7.67 -7.52 -8.46
C ALA A 109 -9.05 -6.92 -8.82
N MET A 110 -9.31 -6.71 -10.11
CA MET A 110 -10.62 -6.24 -10.61
C MET A 110 -11.76 -7.21 -10.27
N ALA A 111 -11.52 -8.52 -10.38
CA ALA A 111 -12.50 -9.53 -10.03
C ALA A 111 -12.80 -9.52 -8.52
N ILE A 112 -11.80 -9.28 -7.67
CA ILE A 112 -12.00 -9.13 -6.21
C ILE A 112 -12.80 -7.86 -5.91
N GLU A 113 -12.42 -6.72 -6.46
CA GLU A 113 -13.12 -5.43 -6.25
C GLU A 113 -14.58 -5.50 -6.66
N ARG A 114 -14.89 -6.27 -7.72
CA ARG A 114 -16.25 -6.44 -8.25
C ARG A 114 -17.00 -7.63 -7.64
N GLY A 115 -16.42 -8.36 -6.69
CA GLY A 115 -17.03 -9.57 -6.11
C GLY A 115 -17.17 -10.75 -7.08
N LYS A 116 -16.50 -10.71 -8.23
CA LYS A 116 -16.55 -11.66 -9.34
C LYS A 116 -15.37 -12.64 -9.35
N LEU A 117 -14.63 -12.75 -8.25
CA LEU A 117 -13.50 -13.65 -8.15
C LEU A 117 -13.94 -15.11 -8.37
N ALA A 118 -15.10 -15.52 -7.83
CA ALA A 118 -15.61 -16.87 -8.02
C ALA A 118 -15.83 -17.20 -9.51
N GLU A 119 -16.44 -16.30 -10.29
CA GLU A 119 -16.64 -16.48 -11.74
C GLU A 119 -15.28 -16.68 -12.45
N LEU A 120 -14.30 -15.81 -12.17
CA LEU A 120 -12.95 -15.93 -12.72
C LEU A 120 -12.24 -17.25 -12.34
N LEU A 121 -12.58 -17.83 -11.19
CA LEU A 121 -11.99 -19.07 -10.69
C LEU A 121 -12.68 -20.33 -11.20
N PHE A 122 -13.96 -20.24 -11.57
CA PHE A 122 -14.77 -21.41 -11.88
C PHE A 122 -15.20 -21.50 -13.35
N ASP A 123 -14.95 -20.48 -14.16
CA ASP A 123 -15.28 -20.49 -15.60
C ASP A 123 -14.29 -21.30 -16.46
N GLU A 124 -13.08 -21.63 -15.97
CA GLU A 124 -12.10 -22.47 -16.70
C GLU A 124 -11.44 -23.56 -15.81
N PRO A 125 -12.22 -24.53 -15.29
CA PRO A 125 -11.69 -25.57 -14.38
C PRO A 125 -10.62 -26.48 -15.03
N GLU A 126 -10.59 -26.58 -16.35
CA GLU A 126 -9.61 -27.43 -17.07
C GLU A 126 -8.21 -26.80 -17.23
N ARG A 127 -8.05 -25.49 -16.98
CA ARG A 127 -6.76 -24.77 -17.11
C ARG A 127 -6.14 -24.35 -15.78
N LEU A 128 -6.88 -24.44 -14.68
CA LEU A 128 -6.42 -24.02 -13.36
C LEU A 128 -5.44 -25.04 -12.77
N SER A 129 -4.18 -24.93 -13.18
CA SER A 129 -3.08 -25.66 -12.55
C SER A 129 -3.01 -25.37 -11.04
N HIS A 130 -2.49 -26.31 -10.25
CA HIS A 130 -2.24 -26.12 -8.80
C HIS A 130 -1.42 -24.85 -8.49
N ARG A 131 -0.61 -24.37 -9.45
CA ARG A 131 0.15 -23.12 -9.36
C ARG A 131 -0.73 -21.88 -9.47
N ALA A 132 -1.78 -21.91 -10.30
CA ALA A 132 -2.76 -20.83 -10.41
C ALA A 132 -3.56 -20.70 -9.11
N LEU A 133 -4.05 -21.81 -8.56
CA LEU A 133 -4.71 -21.83 -7.25
C LEU A 133 -3.81 -21.28 -6.14
N GLY A 134 -2.52 -21.64 -6.10
CA GLY A 134 -1.58 -21.10 -5.12
C GLY A 134 -1.43 -19.58 -5.19
N ARG A 135 -1.47 -19.00 -6.40
CA ARG A 135 -1.41 -17.54 -6.59
C ARG A 135 -2.69 -16.85 -6.13
N ILE A 136 -3.84 -17.43 -6.44
CA ILE A 136 -5.15 -16.94 -6.01
C ILE A 136 -5.26 -16.94 -4.50
N VAL A 137 -4.88 -18.04 -3.85
CA VAL A 137 -4.82 -18.14 -2.38
C VAL A 137 -3.86 -17.09 -1.82
N GLY A 138 -2.71 -16.86 -2.46
CA GLY A 138 -1.77 -15.81 -2.08
C GLY A 138 -2.34 -14.39 -2.18
N VAL A 139 -3.13 -14.09 -3.21
CA VAL A 139 -3.81 -12.79 -3.38
C VAL A 139 -4.93 -12.64 -2.35
N LEU A 140 -5.74 -13.68 -2.15
CA LEU A 140 -6.80 -13.72 -1.15
C LEU A 140 -6.21 -13.45 0.24
N GLN A 141 -5.12 -14.13 0.61
CA GLN A 141 -4.43 -13.95 1.89
C GLN A 141 -3.85 -12.55 2.09
N LYS A 142 -3.47 -11.88 1.01
CA LYS A 142 -2.89 -10.52 1.06
C LYS A 142 -3.95 -9.43 1.06
N SER A 143 -5.19 -9.75 0.69
CA SER A 143 -6.29 -8.80 0.62
C SER A 143 -6.62 -8.20 2.00
N PRO A 144 -6.91 -6.88 2.08
CA PRO A 144 -7.38 -6.24 3.30
C PRO A 144 -8.58 -6.92 3.98
N PRO A 145 -9.64 -7.37 3.27
CA PRO A 145 -10.77 -8.02 3.92
C PRO A 145 -10.40 -9.38 4.53
N PHE A 146 -9.53 -10.15 3.88
CA PHE A 146 -9.04 -11.42 4.45
C PHE A 146 -8.14 -11.17 5.67
N LYS A 147 -7.23 -10.20 5.60
CA LYS A 147 -6.40 -9.81 6.75
C LYS A 147 -7.25 -9.29 7.91
N ALA A 148 -8.29 -8.50 7.64
CA ALA A 148 -9.24 -8.03 8.63
C ALA A 148 -10.03 -9.19 9.24
N ALA A 149 -10.55 -10.12 8.42
CA ALA A 149 -11.24 -11.31 8.88
C ALA A 149 -10.34 -12.24 9.72
N MET A 150 -9.06 -12.39 9.34
CA MET A 150 -8.06 -13.20 10.06
C MET A 150 -7.45 -12.49 11.28
N ALA A 151 -7.57 -11.16 11.40
CA ALA A 151 -7.17 -10.42 12.59
C ALA A 151 -8.16 -10.61 13.75
N ILE A 152 -9.39 -11.03 13.46
CA ILE A 152 -10.41 -11.37 14.45
C ILE A 152 -10.08 -12.75 15.04
N LYS A 153 -9.56 -12.77 16.29
CA LYS A 153 -9.10 -13.97 17.03
C LYS A 153 -10.02 -15.21 16.90
N PRO A 154 -11.35 -15.11 17.10
CA PRO A 154 -12.24 -16.27 17.00
C PRO A 154 -12.40 -16.79 15.55
N LEU A 155 -12.45 -15.90 14.56
CA LEU A 155 -12.55 -16.28 13.14
C LEU A 155 -11.27 -16.96 12.66
N ARG A 156 -10.10 -16.46 13.09
CA ARG A 156 -8.81 -17.09 12.79
C ARG A 156 -8.74 -18.52 13.31
N SER A 157 -9.21 -18.74 14.55
CA SER A 157 -9.21 -20.06 15.17
C SER A 157 -10.20 -21.01 14.51
N ALA A 158 -11.40 -20.53 14.17
CA ALA A 158 -12.42 -21.32 13.48
C ALA A 158 -11.95 -21.73 12.07
N PHE A 159 -11.37 -20.79 11.32
CA PHE A 159 -10.85 -21.02 9.98
C PHE A 159 -9.69 -22.02 9.97
N MET A 160 -8.69 -21.84 10.85
CA MET A 160 -7.56 -22.77 10.95
C MET A 160 -8.01 -24.17 11.38
N ASN A 161 -8.97 -24.27 12.31
CA ASN A 161 -9.54 -25.55 12.71
C ASN A 161 -10.33 -26.22 11.58
N ALA A 162 -11.07 -25.44 10.78
CA ALA A 162 -11.79 -25.96 9.61
C ALA A 162 -10.83 -26.46 8.53
N ILE A 163 -9.74 -25.73 8.25
CA ILE A 163 -8.70 -26.17 7.30
C ILE A 163 -8.01 -27.44 7.81
N VAL A 164 -7.58 -27.48 9.07
CA VAL A 164 -6.90 -28.66 9.64
C VAL A 164 -7.82 -29.88 9.64
N LYS A 165 -9.12 -29.68 9.95
CA LYS A 165 -10.12 -30.76 9.90
C LYS A 165 -10.38 -31.22 8.46
N GLY A 166 -10.42 -30.30 7.49
CA GLY A 166 -10.53 -30.61 6.07
C GLY A 166 -9.31 -31.35 5.53
N ALA A 167 -8.11 -30.89 5.87
CA ALA A 167 -6.84 -31.50 5.49
C ALA A 167 -6.71 -32.92 6.06
N LYS A 168 -7.06 -33.13 7.34
CA LYS A 168 -7.11 -34.46 7.95
C LYS A 168 -8.14 -35.39 7.30
N ARG A 169 -9.25 -34.85 6.80
CA ARG A 169 -10.27 -35.62 6.07
C ARG A 169 -9.78 -36.06 4.69
N SER A 170 -9.09 -35.18 3.96
CA SER A 170 -8.44 -35.52 2.68
C SER A 170 -7.21 -36.44 2.84
N SER A 171 -6.52 -36.42 3.98
CA SER A 171 -5.40 -37.33 4.26
C SER A 171 -5.85 -38.70 4.78
N GLY A 172 -7.09 -38.84 5.26
CA GLY A 172 -7.66 -40.12 5.70
C GLY A 172 -8.22 -40.99 4.57
N GLU A 173 -8.62 -40.39 3.44
CA GLU A 173 -9.15 -41.14 2.27
C GLU A 173 -8.06 -41.70 1.34
N ILE A 174 -6.77 -41.44 1.62
CA ILE A 174 -5.64 -41.99 0.86
C ILE A 174 -5.16 -43.34 1.46
N GLY A 175 -5.68 -43.75 2.62
CA GLY A 175 -5.30 -45.00 3.30
C GLY A 175 -5.92 -46.29 2.72
N ASP A 176 -7.05 -46.21 2.00
CA ASP A 176 -7.82 -47.41 1.59
C ASP A 176 -7.75 -47.73 0.08
N VAL A 177 -6.81 -47.12 -0.67
CA VAL A 177 -6.55 -47.46 -2.09
C VAL A 177 -5.14 -48.04 -2.31
N VAL A 178 -4.47 -48.44 -1.24
CA VAL A 178 -3.32 -49.36 -1.32
C VAL A 178 -3.59 -50.55 -0.39
N GLY A 179 -4.46 -51.43 -0.88
CA GLY A 179 -4.72 -52.78 -0.40
C GLY A 179 -5.23 -53.60 -1.57
#